data_AF-A0A317E4R8-F1
#
_entry.id   AF-A0A317E4R8-F1
#
_cell.length_a   1.000
_cell.length_b   1.000
_cell.length_c   1.000
_cell.angle_alpha   90.00
_cell.angle_beta   90.00
_cell.angle_gamma   90.00
#
_symmetry.space_group_name_H-M   'P 1'
#
loop_
_entity.id
_entity.type
_entity.pdbx_description
1 polymer ?
#
loop_
_entity_poly.entity_id
_entity_poly.type
_entity_poly.pdbx_seq_one_letter_code
_entity_poly.pdbx_strand_id
1 'polypeptide(L)'
;MSPAPVAQSSFRSPRRYRTLRFRLTGKKPDRIAGWRERPVSVKLPPVAGVTPNGKPTVHIFLGTEPEQYRAERVFVWSVVKNRDPARAYEIHLMKDLAGFDRNNWWTGFTSYRYAIPDLAGRTGRAIYNDVDQIYFADPGELFDIDMKGAAALAISDEESSVMLIDCAGLSAVWHEEEAHRIHSSTHFQKVAAQAGLWGTMPSGWNARDFEYVDGESMLLHFTTLYKQPWHPFPELFKYQHNDQGRYWLALEREADEAGFTVFTATSPSPDFEALRGANAPAEAKPLMDAGTVARHDRRARRLAGSAGAGSLKNAAEVFPGVFRGDATRGQGADGILAIDFLDRLPEDDIPWVLAGLLQSAGKFVYIGVTAAAPVTVPGQALTAGQPRLSAKWWRGQVEIACRCRPGVRVALVVEEAAGPLRQLLPETVHMFGEGSGRA
;
A
#
# COMPACT_ATOMS: atom_id res chain seq x y z
N MET A 1 39.40 19.63 -21.05
CA MET A 1 38.80 20.41 -19.94
C MET A 1 37.77 19.52 -19.27
N SER A 2 38.10 18.97 -18.11
CA SER A 2 37.14 18.19 -17.30
C SER A 2 36.04 19.13 -16.81
N PRO A 3 34.75 18.73 -16.85
CA PRO A 3 33.70 19.56 -16.30
C PRO A 3 33.89 19.71 -14.79
N ALA A 4 33.75 20.93 -14.29
CA ALA A 4 33.84 21.25 -12.88
C ALA A 4 32.74 20.50 -12.09
N PRO A 5 33.02 20.04 -10.86
CA PRO A 5 32.00 19.39 -10.04
C PRO A 5 30.86 20.37 -9.75
N VAL A 6 29.63 19.95 -10.04
CA VAL A 6 28.41 20.66 -9.65
C VAL A 6 28.43 20.78 -8.13
N ALA A 7 28.38 22.01 -7.62
CA ALA A 7 28.35 22.28 -6.20
C ALA A 7 27.13 21.57 -5.59
N GLN A 8 27.38 20.63 -4.66
CA GLN A 8 26.35 20.01 -3.85
C GLN A 8 25.65 21.11 -3.05
N SER A 9 24.46 21.53 -3.48
CA SER A 9 23.61 22.40 -2.67
C SER A 9 23.34 21.67 -1.36
N SER A 10 23.56 22.32 -0.22
CA SER A 10 23.40 21.68 1.08
C SER A 10 22.00 21.05 1.20
N PHE A 11 21.92 19.74 1.37
CA PHE A 11 20.68 18.95 1.54
C PHE A 11 19.90 19.26 2.83
N ARG A 12 20.13 20.41 3.47
CA ARG A 12 19.45 20.78 4.71
C ARG A 12 18.01 21.18 4.42
N SER A 13 17.07 20.39 4.92
CA SER A 13 15.65 20.76 4.94
C SER A 13 15.50 22.14 5.59
N PRO A 14 14.89 23.14 4.91
CA PRO A 14 14.79 24.49 5.45
C PRO A 14 14.12 24.50 6.83
N ARG A 15 14.60 25.35 7.76
CA ARG A 15 14.14 25.38 9.17
C ARG A 15 12.62 25.41 9.34
N ARG A 16 11.89 26.02 8.41
CA ARG A 16 10.41 26.08 8.38
C ARG A 16 9.71 24.71 8.30
N TYR A 17 10.35 23.71 7.68
CA TYR A 17 9.82 22.34 7.55
C TYR A 17 10.02 21.53 8.85
N ARG A 18 11.11 21.81 9.58
CA ARG A 18 11.35 21.23 10.92
C ARG A 18 10.32 21.70 11.94
N THR A 19 9.87 22.96 11.88
CA THR A 19 8.90 23.53 12.84
C THR A 19 7.46 23.07 12.63
N LEU A 20 7.04 22.69 11.41
CA LEU A 20 5.70 22.09 11.20
C LEU A 20 5.60 20.66 11.74
N ARG A 21 6.72 19.92 11.80
CA ARG A 21 6.81 18.58 12.42
C ARG A 21 6.44 18.59 13.92
N PHE A 22 6.47 19.76 14.57
CA PHE A 22 6.21 19.94 16.00
C PHE A 22 4.88 20.65 16.34
N ARG A 23 4.14 21.19 15.36
CA ARG A 23 2.94 22.02 15.60
C ARG A 23 1.61 21.35 15.26
N LEU A 24 1.62 20.04 15.11
CA LEU A 24 0.40 19.23 15.10
C LEU A 24 0.24 18.69 16.52
N THR A 25 -0.96 18.78 17.07
CA THR A 25 -1.34 18.30 18.41
C THR A 25 -0.55 17.03 18.72
N GLY A 26 0.24 17.01 19.80
CA GLY A 26 1.26 15.99 20.10
C GLY A 26 0.78 14.53 20.25
N LYS A 27 -0.42 14.20 19.77
CA LYS A 27 -0.95 12.85 19.61
C LYS A 27 -0.61 12.33 18.22
N LYS A 28 0.33 11.39 18.16
CA LYS A 28 0.54 10.53 16.98
C LYS A 28 -0.67 9.59 16.84
N PRO A 29 -0.96 9.05 15.64
CA PRO A 29 -2.04 8.08 15.47
C PRO A 29 -1.83 6.89 16.40
N ASP A 30 -2.87 6.49 17.14
CA ASP A 30 -2.85 5.21 17.87
C ASP A 30 -2.76 4.09 16.84
N ARG A 31 -1.64 3.36 16.84
CA ARG A 31 -1.41 2.26 15.91
C ARG A 31 -1.61 0.94 16.63
N ILE A 32 -2.44 0.10 16.03
CA ILE A 32 -2.50 -1.32 16.30
C ILE A 32 -1.11 -1.97 16.20
N ALA A 33 -0.89 -3.04 16.97
CA ALA A 33 0.31 -3.85 16.80
C ALA A 33 0.36 -4.42 15.37
N GLY A 34 1.56 -4.44 14.79
CA GLY A 34 1.77 -5.15 13.53
C GLY A 34 1.56 -6.66 13.73
N TRP A 35 1.10 -7.32 12.67
CA TRP A 35 0.70 -8.73 12.68
C TRP A 35 1.37 -9.53 11.56
N ARG A 36 1.95 -8.88 10.55
CA ARG A 36 2.63 -9.54 9.43
C ARG A 36 4.03 -9.95 9.86
N GLU A 37 4.34 -11.24 9.78
CA GLU A 37 5.69 -11.72 10.10
C GLU A 37 6.73 -11.30 9.04
N ARG A 38 6.30 -11.15 7.78
CA ARG A 38 7.12 -10.75 6.65
C ARG A 38 6.37 -9.78 5.73
N PRO A 39 7.08 -8.92 4.99
CA PRO A 39 6.48 -8.11 3.93
C PRO A 39 5.78 -8.98 2.88
N VAL A 40 4.72 -8.44 2.27
CA VAL A 40 4.08 -9.09 1.12
C VAL A 40 4.86 -8.77 -0.14
N SER A 41 5.25 -9.78 -0.91
CA SER A 41 5.98 -9.60 -2.17
C SER A 41 5.06 -9.45 -3.38
N VAL A 42 5.19 -8.34 -4.10
CA VAL A 42 4.68 -8.14 -5.45
C VAL A 42 5.75 -8.61 -6.44
N LYS A 43 5.48 -9.70 -7.15
CA LYS A 43 6.41 -10.28 -8.14
C LYS A 43 6.13 -9.71 -9.52
N LEU A 44 7.14 -9.08 -10.11
CA LEU A 44 7.08 -8.53 -11.45
C LEU A 44 8.12 -9.26 -12.33
N PRO A 45 7.77 -10.41 -12.95
CA PRO A 45 8.69 -11.11 -13.85
C PRO A 45 9.03 -10.25 -15.08
N PRO A 46 10.04 -10.66 -15.88
CA PRO A 46 10.24 -10.09 -17.21
C PRO A 46 8.93 -10.14 -18.01
N VAL A 47 8.69 -9.10 -18.80
CA VAL A 47 7.46 -8.95 -19.58
C VAL A 47 7.33 -10.11 -20.56
N ALA A 48 6.12 -10.69 -20.65
CA ALA A 48 5.85 -11.80 -21.54
C ALA A 48 6.24 -11.46 -22.99
N GLY A 49 6.97 -12.36 -23.65
CA GLY A 49 7.48 -12.15 -25.00
C GLY A 49 8.81 -11.40 -25.09
N VAL A 50 9.36 -10.91 -23.97
CA VAL A 50 10.69 -10.28 -23.92
C VAL A 50 11.71 -11.30 -23.38
N THR A 51 12.85 -11.44 -24.07
CA THR A 51 13.94 -12.31 -23.62
C THR A 51 14.59 -11.75 -22.35
N PRO A 52 14.67 -12.52 -21.24
CA PRO A 52 15.32 -12.04 -20.02
C PRO A 52 16.78 -11.69 -20.23
N ASN A 53 17.23 -10.56 -19.67
CA ASN A 53 18.61 -10.07 -19.84
C ASN A 53 19.64 -10.75 -18.91
N GLY A 54 19.20 -11.65 -18.03
CA GLY A 54 20.05 -12.40 -17.09
C GLY A 54 20.56 -11.60 -15.89
N LYS A 55 20.20 -10.31 -15.76
CA LYS A 55 20.56 -9.51 -14.57
C LYS A 55 19.84 -10.03 -13.32
N PRO A 56 20.44 -9.87 -12.12
CA PRO A 56 19.77 -10.23 -10.86
C PRO A 56 18.45 -9.49 -10.69
N THR A 57 17.49 -10.13 -10.01
CA THR A 57 16.22 -9.50 -9.62
C THR A 57 16.47 -8.23 -8.80
N VAL A 58 15.76 -7.15 -9.12
CA VAL A 58 15.78 -5.93 -8.30
C VAL A 58 14.80 -6.11 -7.15
N HIS A 59 15.30 -6.08 -5.91
CA HIS A 59 14.47 -6.12 -4.72
C HIS A 59 14.22 -4.71 -4.19
N ILE A 60 12.96 -4.29 -4.11
CA ILE A 60 12.54 -2.99 -3.60
C ILE A 60 11.72 -3.21 -2.33
N PHE A 61 12.16 -2.70 -1.20
CA PHE A 61 11.44 -2.71 0.07
C PHE A 61 10.72 -1.37 0.24
N LEU A 62 9.39 -1.41 0.23
CA LEU A 62 8.53 -0.23 0.23
C LEU A 62 7.93 0.00 1.62
N GLY A 63 8.33 1.07 2.30
CA GLY A 63 7.71 1.50 3.55
C GLY A 63 6.34 2.12 3.29
N THR A 64 5.27 1.45 3.75
CA THR A 64 3.87 1.82 3.47
C THR A 64 2.95 1.51 4.66
N GLU A 65 1.69 1.90 4.59
CA GLU A 65 0.64 1.58 5.57
C GLU A 65 -0.72 1.46 4.86
N PRO A 66 -1.69 0.69 5.39
CA PRO A 66 -2.96 0.44 4.70
C PRO A 66 -3.65 1.72 4.23
N GLU A 67 -3.67 2.77 5.05
CA GLU A 67 -4.27 4.07 4.73
C GLU A 67 -3.59 4.82 3.57
N GLN A 68 -2.38 4.41 3.17
CA GLN A 68 -1.65 4.95 2.02
C GLN A 68 -1.80 4.11 0.74
N TYR A 69 -2.83 3.26 0.66
CA TYR A 69 -3.16 2.41 -0.50
C TYR A 69 -3.10 3.13 -1.87
N ARG A 70 -3.48 4.42 -1.95
CA ARG A 70 -3.36 5.21 -3.19
C ARG A 70 -1.91 5.40 -3.59
N ALA A 71 -1.08 5.85 -2.66
CA ALA A 71 0.34 6.09 -2.90
C ALA A 71 1.07 4.77 -3.19
N GLU A 72 0.76 3.71 -2.45
CA GLU A 72 1.30 2.36 -2.67
C GLU A 72 1.02 1.88 -4.09
N ARG A 73 -0.24 1.95 -4.53
CA ARG A 73 -0.63 1.57 -5.89
C ARG A 73 0.09 2.39 -6.96
N VAL A 74 0.19 3.71 -6.78
CA VAL A 74 0.86 4.59 -7.75
C VAL A 74 2.38 4.39 -7.76
N PHE A 75 2.99 4.11 -6.61
CA PHE A 75 4.41 3.74 -6.52
C PHE A 75 4.67 2.48 -7.35
N VAL A 76 3.90 1.41 -7.13
CA VAL A 76 4.04 0.15 -7.88
C VAL A 76 3.81 0.39 -9.37
N TRP A 77 2.80 1.18 -9.74
CA TRP A 77 2.55 1.55 -11.13
C TRP A 77 3.75 2.29 -11.76
N SER A 78 4.38 3.22 -11.04
CA SER A 78 5.57 3.92 -11.52
C SER A 78 6.75 2.96 -11.78
N VAL A 79 6.92 1.92 -10.97
CA VAL A 79 7.92 0.86 -11.22
C VAL A 79 7.54 0.05 -12.46
N VAL A 80 6.28 -0.39 -12.59
CA VAL A 80 5.79 -1.15 -13.76
C VAL A 80 6.05 -0.39 -15.06
N LYS A 81 5.88 0.94 -15.06
CA LYS A 81 6.07 1.80 -16.23
C LYS A 81 7.51 2.01 -16.65
N ASN A 82 8.43 2.09 -15.69
CA ASN A 82 9.81 2.52 -15.95
C ASN A 82 10.84 1.38 -15.89
N ARG A 83 10.48 0.23 -15.31
CA ARG A 83 11.40 -0.91 -15.19
C ARG A 83 11.87 -1.45 -16.54
N ASP A 84 13.08 -2.01 -16.57
CA ASP A 84 13.55 -2.80 -17.72
C ASP A 84 12.62 -4.00 -17.95
N PRO A 85 11.95 -4.11 -19.11
CA PRO A 85 11.00 -5.19 -19.39
C PRO A 85 11.68 -6.56 -19.46
N ALA A 86 12.99 -6.64 -19.65
CA ALA A 86 13.77 -7.87 -19.69
C ALA A 86 14.28 -8.33 -18.30
N ARG A 87 13.99 -7.59 -17.23
CA ARG A 87 14.49 -7.87 -15.88
C ARG A 87 13.35 -8.15 -14.90
N ALA A 88 13.61 -9.01 -13.92
CA ALA A 88 12.68 -9.30 -12.83
C ALA A 88 12.80 -8.25 -11.72
N TYR A 89 11.67 -7.89 -11.12
CA TYR A 89 11.58 -7.00 -9.96
C TYR A 89 10.69 -7.65 -8.90
N GLU A 90 11.00 -7.42 -7.64
CA GLU A 90 10.19 -7.85 -6.51
C GLU A 90 10.03 -6.68 -5.54
N ILE A 91 8.79 -6.26 -5.30
CA ILE A 91 8.47 -5.16 -4.39
C ILE A 91 7.90 -5.75 -3.10
N HIS A 92 8.62 -5.58 -2.00
CA HIS A 92 8.27 -6.05 -0.65
C HIS A 92 7.51 -4.94 0.09
N LEU A 93 6.19 -5.09 0.21
CA LEU A 93 5.31 -4.13 0.87
C LEU A 93 5.48 -4.22 2.39
N MET A 94 6.18 -3.26 2.98
CA MET A 94 6.46 -3.19 4.42
C MET A 94 5.37 -2.37 5.12
N LYS A 95 4.27 -3.04 5.46
CA LYS A 95 3.16 -2.51 6.28
C LYS A 95 2.81 -3.50 7.38
N ASP A 96 2.43 -2.99 8.55
CA ASP A 96 1.98 -3.79 9.70
C ASP A 96 2.88 -4.98 10.07
N LEU A 97 4.20 -4.86 9.91
CA LEU A 97 5.14 -5.88 10.35
C LEU A 97 5.11 -6.03 11.87
N ALA A 98 5.00 -7.28 12.33
CA ALA A 98 5.01 -7.67 13.72
C ALA A 98 6.38 -7.40 14.37
N GLY A 99 6.40 -7.28 15.70
CA GLY A 99 7.63 -7.08 16.47
C GLY A 99 8.07 -5.62 16.62
N PHE A 100 7.59 -4.70 15.78
CA PHE A 100 7.93 -3.28 15.87
C PHE A 100 7.00 -2.50 16.81
N ASP A 101 7.58 -1.73 17.75
CA ASP A 101 6.83 -0.70 18.46
C ASP A 101 6.73 0.57 17.59
N ARG A 102 5.51 0.85 17.12
CA ARG A 102 5.17 1.91 16.15
C ARG A 102 4.47 3.11 16.78
N ASN A 103 4.27 3.11 18.10
CA ASN A 103 3.52 4.16 18.81
C ASN A 103 4.15 5.55 18.65
N ASN A 104 5.47 5.58 18.45
CA ASN A 104 6.24 6.81 18.30
C ASN A 104 6.56 7.21 16.86
N TRP A 105 6.06 6.49 15.86
CA TRP A 105 6.37 6.84 14.47
C TRP A 105 5.42 7.91 13.94
N TRP A 106 5.90 8.72 13.00
CA TRP A 106 5.04 9.66 12.28
C TRP A 106 4.32 8.95 11.14
N THR A 107 5.05 8.15 10.37
CA THR A 107 4.51 7.22 9.36
C THR A 107 4.52 5.79 9.93
N GLY A 108 3.60 4.93 9.50
CA GLY A 108 3.49 3.55 10.00
C GLY A 108 4.68 2.61 9.70
N PHE A 109 5.75 3.11 9.10
CA PHE A 109 6.84 2.32 8.50
C PHE A 109 8.27 2.84 8.74
N THR A 110 8.47 3.78 9.66
CA THR A 110 9.76 4.49 9.83
C THR A 110 10.97 3.56 10.05
N SER A 111 10.96 2.64 11.03
CA SER A 111 12.16 1.82 11.31
C SER A 111 12.27 0.53 10.49
N TYR A 112 11.28 0.19 9.66
CA TYR A 112 11.31 -1.06 8.88
C TYR A 112 12.55 -1.18 8.00
N ARG A 113 13.03 -0.07 7.44
CA ARG A 113 14.23 -0.02 6.58
C ARG A 113 15.50 -0.60 7.21
N TYR A 114 15.61 -0.57 8.53
CA TYR A 114 16.79 -1.07 9.25
C TYR A 114 16.75 -2.57 9.53
N ALA A 115 15.59 -3.22 9.31
CA ALA A 115 15.47 -4.67 9.35
C ALA A 115 15.69 -5.32 7.97
N ILE A 116 15.83 -4.55 6.89
CA ILE A 116 15.97 -5.06 5.52
C ILE A 116 17.08 -6.10 5.38
N PRO A 117 18.29 -5.94 5.98
CA PRO A 117 19.32 -6.97 5.91
C PRO A 117 18.82 -8.34 6.37
N ASP A 118 18.15 -8.43 7.53
CA ASP A 118 17.59 -9.68 8.05
C ASP A 118 16.37 -10.16 7.24
N LEU A 119 15.51 -9.25 6.81
CA LEU A 119 14.35 -9.56 6.00
C LEU A 119 14.74 -10.15 4.63
N ALA A 120 15.87 -9.72 4.07
CA ALA A 120 16.50 -10.24 2.86
C ALA A 120 17.43 -11.45 3.10
N GLY A 121 17.42 -12.02 4.31
CA GLY A 121 18.25 -13.19 4.65
C GLY A 121 19.75 -12.91 4.70
N ARG A 122 20.14 -11.64 4.90
CA ARG A 122 21.53 -11.15 4.97
C ARG A 122 22.34 -11.38 3.71
N THR A 123 21.69 -11.37 2.56
CA THR A 123 22.34 -11.60 1.27
C THR A 123 21.83 -10.65 0.19
N GLY A 124 22.65 -10.43 -0.83
CA GLY A 124 22.27 -9.65 -1.99
C GLY A 124 22.12 -8.15 -1.71
N ARG A 125 21.46 -7.47 -2.64
CA ARG A 125 21.19 -6.03 -2.58
C ARG A 125 19.69 -5.76 -2.51
N ALA A 126 19.34 -4.62 -1.95
CA ALA A 126 17.97 -4.12 -1.85
C ALA A 126 17.93 -2.61 -2.06
N ILE A 127 16.86 -2.12 -2.66
CA ILE A 127 16.49 -0.71 -2.60
C ILE A 127 15.46 -0.56 -1.48
N TYR A 128 15.59 0.46 -0.64
CA TYR A 128 14.49 0.93 0.20
C TYR A 128 13.84 2.16 -0.42
N ASN A 129 12.51 2.28 -0.34
CA ASN A 129 11.78 3.50 -0.66
C ASN A 129 10.68 3.77 0.39
N ASP A 130 10.47 5.03 0.73
CA ASP A 130 9.21 5.51 1.31
C ASP A 130 8.12 5.54 0.23
N VAL A 131 6.86 5.27 0.60
CA VAL A 131 5.73 5.24 -0.34
C VAL A 131 5.41 6.59 -1.00
N ASP A 132 5.95 7.68 -0.46
CA ASP A 132 5.74 9.04 -0.95
C ASP A 132 6.68 9.43 -2.10
N GLN A 133 7.12 8.44 -2.89
CA GLN A 133 8.05 8.60 -4.00
C GLN A 133 7.47 8.01 -5.30
N ILE A 134 7.90 8.51 -6.47
CA ILE A 134 7.58 7.92 -7.78
C ILE A 134 8.79 7.91 -8.69
N TYR A 135 8.95 6.84 -9.47
CA TYR A 135 10.04 6.69 -10.44
C TYR A 135 9.70 7.30 -11.81
N PHE A 136 10.72 7.88 -12.43
CA PHE A 136 10.75 8.35 -13.83
C PHE A 136 11.85 7.66 -14.67
N ALA A 137 12.65 6.80 -14.04
CA ALA A 137 13.65 5.96 -14.67
C ALA A 137 13.62 4.55 -14.07
N ASP A 138 14.31 3.60 -14.68
CA ASP A 138 14.36 2.22 -14.22
C ASP A 138 15.04 2.13 -12.83
N PRO A 139 14.35 1.65 -11.76
CA PRO A 139 14.98 1.40 -10.47
C PRO A 139 16.19 0.45 -10.54
N GLY A 140 16.27 -0.38 -11.59
CA GLY A 140 17.42 -1.23 -11.87
C GLY A 140 18.71 -0.47 -12.08
N GLU A 141 18.66 0.77 -12.55
CA GLU A 141 19.85 1.62 -12.66
C GLU A 141 20.40 2.03 -11.29
N LEU A 142 19.53 2.36 -10.33
CA LEU A 142 19.93 2.60 -8.94
C LEU A 142 20.51 1.32 -8.31
N PHE A 143 19.86 0.18 -8.54
CA PHE A 143 20.28 -1.12 -8.01
C PHE A 143 21.69 -1.52 -8.46
N ASP A 144 22.04 -1.17 -9.69
CA ASP A 144 23.30 -1.52 -10.33
C ASP A 144 24.44 -0.54 -10.01
N ILE A 145 24.20 0.55 -9.25
CA ILE A 145 25.25 1.50 -8.85
C ILE A 145 26.39 0.77 -8.12
N ASP A 146 27.63 1.15 -8.47
CA ASP A 146 28.81 0.76 -7.71
C ASP A 146 28.85 1.49 -6.36
N MET A 147 28.76 0.72 -5.28
CA MET A 147 28.75 1.23 -3.90
C MET A 147 30.14 1.60 -3.40
N LYS A 148 31.22 1.35 -4.16
CA LYS A 148 32.60 1.75 -3.84
C LYS A 148 33.05 1.33 -2.43
N GLY A 149 32.62 0.14 -2.00
CA GLY A 149 32.92 -0.42 -0.69
C GLY A 149 31.97 0.00 0.44
N ALA A 150 31.02 0.92 0.21
CA ALA A 150 29.93 1.17 1.15
C ALA A 150 28.89 0.04 1.10
N ALA A 151 28.10 -0.10 2.17
CA ALA A 151 26.98 -1.03 2.27
C ALA A 151 25.61 -0.33 2.34
N ALA A 152 25.58 0.99 2.52
CA ALA A 152 24.39 1.83 2.34
C ALA A 152 24.74 3.04 1.47
N LEU A 153 23.97 3.31 0.41
CA LEU A 153 24.00 4.59 -0.29
C LEU A 153 22.69 5.33 -0.09
N ALA A 154 22.76 6.61 0.24
CA ALA A 154 21.63 7.54 0.26
C ALA A 154 22.08 8.93 -0.21
N ILE A 155 21.20 9.93 -0.31
CA ILE A 155 21.64 11.27 -0.71
C ILE A 155 22.50 11.98 0.36
N SER A 156 22.36 11.60 1.62
CA SER A 156 23.19 12.03 2.75
C SER A 156 23.05 11.03 3.90
N ASP A 157 23.91 11.12 4.92
CA ASP A 157 23.81 10.34 6.16
C ASP A 157 22.66 10.76 7.09
N GLU A 158 21.94 11.83 6.74
CA GLU A 158 20.75 12.29 7.46
C GLU A 158 19.43 11.86 6.78
N GLU A 159 19.47 11.45 5.51
CA GLU A 159 18.28 11.09 4.73
C GLU A 159 18.26 9.58 4.45
N SER A 160 17.11 8.95 4.68
CA SER A 160 16.93 7.52 4.47
C SER A 160 15.58 7.17 3.83
N SER A 161 14.89 8.15 3.24
CA SER A 161 13.66 7.93 2.49
C SER A 161 13.85 7.04 1.25
N VAL A 162 15.08 6.95 0.73
CA VAL A 162 15.50 5.99 -0.28
C VAL A 162 16.96 5.62 -0.06
N MET A 163 17.26 4.32 -0.18
CA MET A 163 18.62 3.81 0.00
C MET A 163 18.91 2.64 -0.94
N LEU A 164 20.15 2.51 -1.42
CA LEU A 164 20.68 1.24 -1.91
C LEU A 164 21.41 0.53 -0.76
N ILE A 165 21.05 -0.72 -0.49
CA ILE A 165 21.51 -1.50 0.64
C ILE A 165 22.22 -2.75 0.12
N ASP A 166 23.43 -3.00 0.60
CA ASP A 166 24.07 -4.31 0.59
C ASP A 166 23.67 -5.03 1.89
N CYS A 167 22.79 -6.01 1.76
CA CYS A 167 22.21 -6.72 2.89
C CYS A 167 23.25 -7.57 3.63
N ALA A 168 24.27 -8.08 2.94
CA ALA A 168 25.36 -8.81 3.59
C ALA A 168 26.25 -7.83 4.35
N GLY A 169 26.65 -6.73 3.70
CA GLY A 169 27.51 -5.71 4.30
C GLY A 169 26.92 -5.04 5.54
N LEU A 170 25.63 -4.69 5.51
CA LEU A 170 24.97 -4.04 6.66
C LEU A 170 24.55 -5.00 7.78
N SER A 171 24.51 -6.31 7.54
CA SER A 171 24.13 -7.28 8.58
C SER A 171 25.08 -7.32 9.79
N ALA A 172 26.27 -6.71 9.68
CA ALA A 172 27.21 -6.55 10.79
C ALA A 172 26.83 -5.43 11.79
N VAL A 173 25.95 -4.51 11.40
CA VAL A 173 25.62 -3.31 12.20
C VAL A 173 24.13 -3.02 12.31
N TRP A 174 23.31 -3.58 11.43
CA TRP A 174 21.85 -3.44 11.45
C TRP A 174 21.22 -4.80 11.72
N HIS A 175 20.42 -4.85 12.79
CA HIS A 175 19.72 -6.04 13.23
C HIS A 175 18.22 -5.76 13.42
N GLU A 176 17.37 -6.67 12.98
CA GLU A 176 15.91 -6.62 13.10
C GLU A 176 15.46 -6.46 14.55
N GLU A 177 16.10 -7.20 15.48
CA GLU A 177 15.81 -7.09 16.92
C GLU A 177 16.03 -5.68 17.48
N GLU A 178 17.02 -4.95 16.97
CA GLU A 178 17.25 -3.56 17.34
C GLU A 178 16.24 -2.65 16.65
N ALA A 179 15.92 -2.89 15.37
CA ALA A 179 14.93 -2.13 14.62
C ALA A 179 13.52 -2.23 15.23
N HIS A 180 13.21 -3.34 15.93
CA HIS A 180 11.99 -3.51 16.71
C HIS A 180 11.84 -2.51 17.86
N ARG A 181 12.96 -2.09 18.47
CA ARG A 181 13.00 -1.31 19.72
C ARG A 181 13.49 0.12 19.53
N ILE A 182 14.36 0.36 18.56
CA ILE A 182 14.99 1.66 18.32
C ILE A 182 14.18 2.45 17.29
N HIS A 183 13.59 3.56 17.75
CA HIS A 183 12.78 4.45 16.91
C HIS A 183 13.57 5.59 16.23
N SER A 184 14.89 5.56 16.30
CA SER A 184 15.76 6.64 15.81
C SER A 184 16.52 6.21 14.56
N SER A 185 16.08 6.69 13.40
CA SER A 185 16.82 6.56 12.14
C SER A 185 18.29 7.00 12.27
N THR A 186 18.51 8.08 13.01
CA THR A 186 19.84 8.63 13.27
C THR A 186 20.77 7.67 14.02
N HIS A 187 20.23 6.75 14.81
CA HIS A 187 21.06 5.71 15.44
C HIS A 187 21.68 4.81 14.37
N PHE A 188 20.85 4.16 13.55
CA PHE A 188 21.30 3.24 12.51
C PHE A 188 22.19 3.91 11.46
N GLN A 189 21.84 5.14 11.05
CA GLN A 189 22.66 5.95 10.15
C GLN A 189 24.06 6.20 10.72
N LYS A 190 24.16 6.59 12.00
CA LYS A 190 25.45 6.85 12.65
C LYS A 190 26.29 5.58 12.80
N VAL A 191 25.68 4.46 13.19
CA VAL A 191 26.43 3.20 13.35
C VAL A 191 27.01 2.76 12.00
N ALA A 192 26.23 2.81 10.92
CA ALA A 192 26.72 2.50 9.58
C ALA A 192 27.83 3.48 9.12
N ALA A 193 27.65 4.78 9.35
CA ALA A 193 28.65 5.79 9.00
C ALA A 193 29.96 5.61 9.80
N GLN A 194 29.88 5.34 11.10
CA GLN A 194 31.04 5.09 11.97
C GLN A 194 31.79 3.82 11.57
N ALA A 195 31.09 2.81 11.05
CA ALA A 195 31.68 1.59 10.50
C ALA A 195 32.28 1.78 9.09
N GLY A 196 32.21 2.97 8.51
CA GLY A 196 32.65 3.23 7.13
C GLY A 196 31.77 2.57 6.06
N LEU A 197 30.55 2.18 6.42
CA LEU A 197 29.61 1.47 5.56
C LEU A 197 28.62 2.40 4.84
N TRP A 198 28.70 3.71 5.07
CA TRP A 198 27.79 4.69 4.45
C TRP A 198 28.48 5.45 3.30
N GLY A 199 27.79 5.53 2.16
CA GLY A 199 28.18 6.28 0.98
C GLY A 199 27.04 7.17 0.48
N THR A 200 27.34 7.93 -0.58
CA THR A 200 26.36 8.83 -1.21
C THR A 200 25.92 8.32 -2.58
N MET A 201 24.66 8.56 -2.94
CA MET A 201 24.12 8.32 -4.29
C MET A 201 23.84 9.64 -5.02
N PRO A 202 23.73 9.63 -6.36
CA PRO A 202 23.36 10.81 -7.13
C PRO A 202 22.02 11.40 -6.68
N SER A 203 21.95 12.74 -6.61
CA SER A 203 20.78 13.47 -6.09
C SER A 203 19.49 13.24 -6.87
N GLY A 204 19.59 12.94 -8.17
CA GLY A 204 18.43 12.63 -9.01
C GLY A 204 17.66 11.39 -8.57
N TRP A 205 18.25 10.53 -7.72
CA TRP A 205 17.57 9.38 -7.11
C TRP A 205 16.81 9.73 -5.82
N ASN A 206 16.71 11.01 -5.44
CA ASN A 206 15.84 11.48 -4.36
C ASN A 206 15.55 12.98 -4.51
N ALA A 207 14.99 13.38 -5.65
CA ALA A 207 14.68 14.78 -5.92
C ALA A 207 13.42 15.18 -5.14
N ARG A 208 13.56 16.05 -4.14
CA ARG A 208 12.42 16.55 -3.36
C ARG A 208 11.49 17.39 -4.23
N ASP A 209 10.25 17.61 -3.80
CA ASP A 209 9.22 18.40 -4.50
C ASP A 209 9.76 19.68 -5.17
N PHE A 210 10.61 20.43 -4.46
CA PHE A 210 11.15 21.72 -4.87
C PHE A 210 12.50 21.65 -5.58
N GLU A 211 13.08 20.44 -5.71
CA GLU A 211 14.36 20.15 -6.37
C GLU A 211 14.17 19.36 -7.66
N TYR A 212 12.97 18.85 -7.90
CA TYR A 212 12.65 18.09 -9.09
C TYR A 212 12.87 18.91 -10.36
N VAL A 213 13.64 18.32 -11.27
CA VAL A 213 13.90 18.83 -12.61
C VAL A 213 13.46 17.79 -13.62
N ASP A 214 12.52 18.19 -14.49
CA ASP A 214 11.94 17.32 -15.51
C ASP A 214 13.01 16.83 -16.50
N GLY A 215 12.99 15.53 -16.81
CA GLY A 215 13.99 14.90 -17.69
C GLY A 215 15.37 14.69 -17.06
N GLU A 216 15.65 15.23 -15.88
CA GLU A 216 16.92 15.04 -15.16
C GLU A 216 16.76 14.22 -13.87
N SER A 217 15.63 14.32 -13.18
CA SER A 217 15.36 13.61 -11.93
C SER A 217 14.76 12.23 -12.18
N MET A 218 15.37 11.19 -11.62
CA MET A 218 14.96 9.79 -11.78
C MET A 218 13.90 9.36 -10.77
N LEU A 219 13.88 9.99 -9.59
CA LEU A 219 12.93 9.73 -8.51
C LEU A 219 12.46 11.05 -7.90
N LEU A 220 11.14 11.27 -7.88
CA LEU A 220 10.51 12.40 -7.19
C LEU A 220 10.07 11.98 -5.79
N HIS A 221 10.44 12.76 -4.77
CA HIS A 221 10.06 12.56 -3.38
C HIS A 221 9.13 13.67 -2.90
N PHE A 222 7.89 13.30 -2.56
CA PHE A 222 6.88 14.21 -2.02
C PHE A 222 7.06 14.46 -0.52
N THR A 223 8.11 15.17 -0.15
CA THR A 223 8.50 15.45 1.24
C THR A 223 7.51 16.28 2.07
N THR A 224 6.69 17.12 1.41
CA THR A 224 5.80 18.05 2.12
C THR A 224 4.41 17.43 2.32
N LEU A 225 4.17 16.82 3.49
CA LEU A 225 2.92 16.10 3.82
C LEU A 225 1.62 16.81 3.42
N TYR A 226 1.41 18.07 3.82
CA TYR A 226 0.17 18.83 3.49
C TYR A 226 0.06 19.25 2.01
N LYS A 227 1.02 18.84 1.18
CA LYS A 227 1.05 19.04 -0.28
C LYS A 227 1.09 17.71 -1.05
N GLN A 228 1.04 16.57 -0.36
CA GLN A 228 1.02 15.26 -1.02
C GLN A 228 -0.32 15.05 -1.73
N PRO A 229 -0.33 14.73 -3.05
CA PRO A 229 -1.55 14.74 -3.87
C PRO A 229 -2.59 13.68 -3.52
N TRP A 230 -2.23 12.63 -2.77
CA TRP A 230 -3.16 11.59 -2.32
C TRP A 230 -3.85 11.89 -0.99
N HIS A 231 -3.45 12.97 -0.31
CA HIS A 231 -3.99 13.40 0.97
C HIS A 231 -3.98 12.30 2.06
N PRO A 232 -2.81 11.82 2.52
CA PRO A 232 -2.75 10.67 3.43
C PRO A 232 -3.46 10.90 4.78
N PHE A 233 -3.33 12.11 5.32
CA PHE A 233 -3.93 12.50 6.61
C PHE A 233 -4.91 13.69 6.45
N PRO A 234 -6.09 13.50 5.84
CA PRO A 234 -7.06 14.57 5.57
C PRO A 234 -7.62 15.19 6.86
N GLU A 235 -7.69 14.42 7.94
CA GLU A 235 -8.17 14.89 9.24
C GLU A 235 -7.16 15.80 9.96
N LEU A 236 -5.87 15.72 9.59
CA LEU A 236 -4.77 16.44 10.26
C LEU A 236 -4.33 17.69 9.50
N PHE A 237 -4.60 17.76 8.19
CA PHE A 237 -4.07 18.81 7.33
C PHE A 237 -5.13 19.41 6.41
N LYS A 238 -5.05 20.73 6.24
CA LYS A 238 -5.63 21.41 5.09
C LYS A 238 -4.63 21.36 3.93
N TYR A 239 -4.98 20.63 2.88
CA TYR A 239 -4.07 20.41 1.76
C TYR A 239 -3.90 21.65 0.87
N GLN A 240 -2.68 21.83 0.37
CA GLN A 240 -2.30 22.89 -0.54
C GLN A 240 -1.82 22.29 -1.87
N HIS A 241 -1.84 23.11 -2.91
CA HIS A 241 -1.33 22.71 -4.21
C HIS A 241 0.17 22.40 -4.17
N ASN A 242 0.55 21.37 -4.91
CA ASN A 242 1.91 20.97 -5.21
C ASN A 242 2.09 20.99 -6.72
N ASP A 243 2.99 21.82 -7.22
CA ASP A 243 3.22 21.96 -8.65
C ASP A 243 3.60 20.60 -9.27
N GLN A 244 4.41 19.80 -8.58
CA GLN A 244 4.81 18.46 -9.04
C GLN A 244 3.73 17.40 -8.80
N GLY A 245 2.66 17.72 -8.07
CA GLY A 245 1.54 16.80 -7.83
C GLY A 245 0.85 16.34 -9.13
N ARG A 246 1.00 17.11 -10.22
CA ARG A 246 0.49 16.75 -11.56
C ARG A 246 1.02 15.40 -12.06
N TYR A 247 2.26 15.05 -11.76
CA TYR A 247 2.87 13.78 -12.21
C TYR A 247 2.26 12.58 -11.51
N TRP A 248 2.07 12.69 -10.19
CA TRP A 248 1.42 11.64 -9.41
C TRP A 248 -0.04 11.45 -9.84
N LEU A 249 -0.78 12.55 -10.05
CA LEU A 249 -2.17 12.48 -10.51
C LEU A 249 -2.29 11.91 -11.93
N ALA A 250 -1.29 12.15 -12.79
CA ALA A 250 -1.24 11.52 -14.11
C ALA A 250 -1.04 10.01 -14.01
N LEU A 251 -0.10 9.55 -13.18
CA LEU A 251 0.10 8.12 -12.91
C LEU A 251 -1.15 7.46 -12.31
N GLU A 252 -1.86 8.13 -11.40
CA GLU A 252 -3.11 7.61 -10.85
C GLU A 252 -4.17 7.42 -11.94
N ARG A 253 -4.35 8.40 -12.83
CA ARG A 253 -5.28 8.29 -13.96
C ARG A 253 -4.89 7.18 -14.93
N GLU A 254 -3.61 7.07 -15.28
CA GLU A 254 -3.12 5.97 -16.13
C GLU A 254 -3.37 4.61 -15.50
N ALA A 255 -3.15 4.47 -14.20
CA ALA A 255 -3.44 3.24 -13.47
C ALA A 255 -4.94 2.92 -13.47
N ASP A 256 -5.81 3.92 -13.29
CA ASP A 256 -7.27 3.77 -13.35
C ASP A 256 -7.73 3.35 -14.76
N GLU A 257 -7.23 3.99 -15.81
CA GLU A 257 -7.50 3.65 -17.22
C GLU A 257 -7.06 2.22 -17.56
N ALA A 258 -5.92 1.78 -17.02
CA ALA A 258 -5.43 0.41 -17.17
C ALA A 258 -6.20 -0.61 -16.31
N GLY A 259 -7.09 -0.18 -15.42
CA GLY A 259 -7.72 -1.04 -14.42
C GLY A 259 -6.70 -1.70 -13.48
N PHE A 260 -5.56 -1.05 -13.25
CA PHE A 260 -4.43 -1.61 -12.54
C PHE A 260 -4.75 -1.82 -11.05
N THR A 261 -4.44 -3.02 -10.56
CA THR A 261 -4.40 -3.40 -9.15
C THR A 261 -3.05 -4.06 -8.86
N VAL A 262 -2.53 -3.89 -7.64
CA VAL A 262 -1.19 -4.40 -7.28
C VAL A 262 -1.12 -5.93 -7.41
N PHE A 263 -2.16 -6.62 -6.94
CA PHE A 263 -2.39 -8.04 -7.15
C PHE A 263 -3.58 -8.24 -8.09
N THR A 264 -3.67 -9.42 -8.72
CA THR A 264 -4.73 -9.74 -9.69
C THR A 264 -5.21 -11.18 -9.49
N ALA A 265 -6.34 -11.54 -10.09
CA ALA A 265 -6.83 -12.92 -10.11
C ALA A 265 -5.78 -13.94 -10.64
N THR A 266 -4.93 -13.53 -11.59
CA THR A 266 -3.89 -14.37 -12.20
C THR A 266 -2.54 -14.31 -11.49
N SER A 267 -2.36 -13.34 -10.60
CA SER A 267 -1.18 -13.16 -9.75
C SER A 267 -1.65 -12.59 -8.41
N PRO A 268 -2.34 -13.40 -7.59
CA PRO A 268 -2.90 -12.95 -6.32
C PRO A 268 -1.82 -12.79 -5.25
N SER A 269 -2.18 -12.30 -4.07
CA SER A 269 -1.20 -12.20 -2.98
C SER A 269 -0.78 -13.58 -2.47
N PRO A 270 0.43 -13.70 -1.86
CA PRO A 270 0.86 -14.91 -1.15
C PRO A 270 -0.15 -15.41 -0.11
N ASP A 271 -0.82 -14.49 0.60
CA ASP A 271 -1.83 -14.85 1.62
C ASP A 271 -3.06 -15.51 0.96
N PHE A 272 -3.45 -15.06 -0.23
CA PHE A 272 -4.53 -15.68 -1.00
C PHE A 272 -4.10 -17.02 -1.61
N GLU A 273 -2.88 -17.14 -2.11
CA GLU A 273 -2.33 -18.42 -2.57
C GLU A 273 -2.30 -19.46 -1.45
N ALA A 274 -1.95 -19.03 -0.23
CA ALA A 274 -1.94 -19.90 0.95
C ALA A 274 -3.31 -20.50 1.27
N LEU A 275 -4.42 -19.83 0.90
CA LEU A 275 -5.78 -20.38 1.04
C LEU A 275 -5.99 -21.67 0.22
N ARG A 276 -5.25 -21.87 -0.88
CA ARG A 276 -5.33 -23.09 -1.70
C ARG A 276 -4.70 -24.30 -1.02
N GLY A 277 -3.68 -24.07 -0.22
CA GLY A 277 -2.89 -25.12 0.45
C GLY A 277 -3.40 -25.48 1.85
N ALA A 278 -4.20 -24.60 2.47
CA ALA A 278 -4.83 -24.89 3.73
C ALA A 278 -5.93 -25.94 3.53
N ASN A 279 -5.98 -26.96 4.40
CA ASN A 279 -7.20 -27.76 4.65
C ASN A 279 -8.27 -26.90 5.35
N ALA A 280 -8.40 -25.63 4.96
CA ALA A 280 -9.33 -24.69 5.52
C ALA A 280 -10.75 -25.21 5.27
N PRO A 281 -11.64 -25.13 6.27
CA PRO A 281 -13.04 -25.47 6.06
C PRO A 281 -13.58 -24.69 4.86
N ALA A 282 -14.50 -25.33 4.14
CA ALA A 282 -15.15 -24.82 2.93
C ALA A 282 -15.64 -23.36 3.02
N GLU A 283 -15.91 -22.88 4.24
CA GLU A 283 -16.38 -21.54 4.53
C GLU A 283 -15.55 -20.97 5.68
N ALA A 284 -14.87 -19.84 5.45
CA ALA A 284 -14.30 -19.04 6.53
C ALA A 284 -15.40 -18.70 7.56
N LYS A 285 -15.07 -18.61 8.85
CA LYS A 285 -16.09 -18.30 9.86
C LYS A 285 -16.75 -16.93 9.56
N PRO A 286 -18.08 -16.83 9.57
CA PRO A 286 -18.78 -15.54 9.44
C PRO A 286 -18.28 -14.52 10.46
N LEU A 287 -18.09 -13.27 10.06
CA LEU A 287 -17.75 -12.16 10.94
C LEU A 287 -19.00 -11.47 11.48
N MET A 288 -20.11 -11.56 10.74
CA MET A 288 -21.40 -10.98 11.11
C MET A 288 -22.32 -12.03 11.73
N ASP A 289 -23.15 -11.61 12.69
CA ASP A 289 -24.24 -12.45 13.20
C ASP A 289 -25.39 -12.54 12.18
N ALA A 290 -26.23 -13.56 12.31
CA ALA A 290 -27.34 -13.81 11.39
C ALA A 290 -28.35 -12.65 11.32
N GLY A 291 -28.56 -11.92 12.41
CA GLY A 291 -29.44 -10.75 12.45
C GLY A 291 -28.88 -9.57 11.66
N THR A 292 -27.57 -9.35 11.74
CA THR A 292 -26.84 -8.37 10.94
C THR A 292 -26.86 -8.72 9.45
N VAL A 293 -26.57 -9.97 9.09
CA VAL A 293 -26.69 -10.44 7.69
C VAL A 293 -28.11 -10.23 7.16
N ALA A 294 -29.15 -10.58 7.93
CA ALA A 294 -30.54 -10.38 7.52
C ALA A 294 -30.90 -8.88 7.34
N ARG A 295 -30.29 -7.98 8.11
CA ARG A 295 -30.47 -6.52 7.96
C ARG A 295 -29.86 -6.03 6.64
N HIS A 296 -28.67 -6.50 6.29
CA HIS A 296 -28.03 -6.20 5.01
C HIS A 296 -28.83 -6.74 3.83
N ASP A 297 -29.29 -8.00 3.88
CA ASP A 297 -30.10 -8.60 2.81
C ASP A 297 -31.38 -7.78 2.53
N ARG A 298 -32.09 -7.35 3.58
CA ARG A 298 -33.27 -6.47 3.44
C ARG A 298 -32.94 -5.14 2.73
N ARG A 299 -31.77 -4.56 3.00
CA ARG A 299 -31.34 -3.29 2.36
C ARG A 299 -30.98 -3.52 0.90
N ALA A 300 -30.22 -4.56 0.61
CA ALA A 300 -29.85 -4.93 -0.74
C ALA A 300 -31.08 -5.20 -1.62
N ARG A 301 -32.11 -5.86 -1.08
CA ARG A 301 -33.38 -6.09 -1.80
C ARG A 301 -34.17 -4.80 -2.07
N ARG A 302 -34.13 -3.83 -1.15
CA ARG A 302 -34.73 -2.49 -1.41
C ARG A 302 -34.00 -1.77 -2.53
N LEU A 303 -32.67 -1.83 -2.53
CA LEU A 303 -31.84 -1.27 -3.60
C LEU A 303 -32.10 -1.98 -4.94
N ALA A 304 -32.28 -3.31 -4.93
CA ALA A 304 -32.64 -4.06 -6.13
C ALA A 304 -33.94 -3.55 -6.76
N GLY A 305 -34.96 -3.28 -5.94
CA GLY A 305 -36.22 -2.69 -6.39
C GLY A 305 -36.05 -1.31 -7.03
N SER A 306 -35.29 -0.40 -6.41
CA SER A 306 -35.06 0.94 -6.95
C SER A 306 -34.10 0.98 -8.16
N ALA A 307 -33.23 -0.01 -8.30
CA ALA A 307 -32.37 -0.19 -9.47
C ALA A 307 -33.07 -0.96 -10.61
N GLY A 308 -34.27 -1.51 -10.37
CA GLY A 308 -34.98 -2.36 -11.33
C GLY A 308 -34.20 -3.63 -11.68
N ALA A 309 -33.46 -4.21 -10.74
CA ALA A 309 -32.68 -5.43 -10.97
C ALA A 309 -33.60 -6.66 -11.06
N GLY A 310 -33.47 -7.44 -12.14
CA GLY A 310 -34.26 -8.66 -12.39
C GLY A 310 -33.57 -9.94 -11.90
N SER A 311 -32.28 -9.88 -11.59
CA SER A 311 -31.51 -11.01 -11.05
C SER A 311 -30.57 -10.55 -9.92
N LEU A 312 -30.46 -11.37 -8.88
CA LEU A 312 -29.58 -11.14 -7.74
C LEU A 312 -28.70 -12.36 -7.49
N LYS A 313 -27.44 -12.15 -7.16
CA LYS A 313 -26.51 -13.19 -6.69
C LYS A 313 -25.71 -12.72 -5.49
N ASN A 314 -25.38 -13.65 -4.61
CA ASN A 314 -24.36 -13.41 -3.59
C ASN A 314 -22.98 -13.42 -4.24
N ALA A 315 -22.03 -12.67 -3.66
CA ALA A 315 -20.66 -12.60 -4.15
C ALA A 315 -19.99 -13.99 -4.19
N ALA A 316 -20.32 -14.88 -3.24
CA ALA A 316 -19.85 -16.26 -3.25
C ALA A 316 -20.38 -17.09 -4.44
N GLU A 317 -21.52 -16.75 -5.03
CA GLU A 317 -22.00 -17.42 -6.25
C GLU A 317 -21.27 -16.92 -7.50
N VAL A 318 -20.79 -15.67 -7.46
CA VAL A 318 -19.92 -15.08 -8.51
C VAL A 318 -18.48 -15.58 -8.34
N PHE A 319 -18.07 -15.91 -7.12
CA PHE A 319 -16.73 -16.37 -6.76
C PHE A 319 -16.80 -17.63 -5.87
N PRO A 320 -17.22 -18.79 -6.42
CA PRO A 320 -17.52 -20.00 -5.64
C PRO A 320 -16.31 -20.61 -4.92
N GLY A 321 -15.09 -20.30 -5.36
CA GLY A 321 -13.85 -20.84 -4.82
C GLY A 321 -12.93 -19.85 -4.10
N VAL A 322 -13.34 -18.58 -3.96
CA VAL A 322 -12.42 -17.50 -3.51
C VAL A 322 -11.84 -17.71 -2.12
N PHE A 323 -12.61 -18.28 -1.19
CA PHE A 323 -12.13 -18.61 0.16
C PHE A 323 -11.18 -19.82 0.20
N ARG A 324 -11.02 -20.52 -0.93
CA ARG A 324 -10.04 -21.59 -1.15
C ARG A 324 -8.93 -21.15 -2.11
N GLY A 325 -8.78 -19.84 -2.31
CA GLY A 325 -7.78 -19.26 -3.20
C GLY A 325 -8.03 -19.54 -4.69
N ASP A 326 -9.28 -19.79 -5.08
CA ASP A 326 -9.68 -19.90 -6.50
C ASP A 326 -10.34 -18.60 -6.96
N ALA A 327 -9.69 -17.92 -7.90
CA ALA A 327 -10.11 -16.64 -8.46
C ALA A 327 -11.11 -16.78 -9.63
N THR A 328 -11.56 -18.00 -9.95
CA THR A 328 -12.51 -18.26 -11.04
C THR A 328 -13.83 -17.54 -10.81
N ARG A 329 -14.30 -16.83 -11.85
CA ARG A 329 -15.57 -16.11 -11.84
C ARG A 329 -16.68 -16.92 -12.49
N GLY A 330 -17.80 -17.02 -11.78
CA GLY A 330 -19.06 -17.50 -12.30
C GLY A 330 -19.80 -16.43 -13.13
N GLN A 331 -21.04 -16.75 -13.51
CA GLN A 331 -21.89 -15.82 -14.24
C GLN A 331 -22.32 -14.63 -13.37
N GLY A 332 -22.35 -13.44 -13.97
CA GLY A 332 -22.85 -12.20 -13.35
C GLY A 332 -24.36 -12.18 -13.09
N ALA A 333 -24.84 -11.03 -12.61
CA ALA A 333 -26.26 -10.73 -12.33
C ALA A 333 -26.50 -9.21 -12.39
N ASP A 334 -27.76 -8.77 -12.38
CA ASP A 334 -28.07 -7.33 -12.29
C ASP A 334 -27.59 -6.73 -10.96
N GLY A 335 -27.77 -7.45 -9.86
CA GLY A 335 -27.31 -7.06 -8.53
C GLY A 335 -26.42 -8.13 -7.89
N ILE A 336 -25.31 -7.69 -7.30
CA ILE A 336 -24.40 -8.56 -6.54
C ILE A 336 -24.34 -8.14 -5.08
N LEU A 337 -24.49 -9.09 -4.16
CA LEU A 337 -24.50 -8.89 -2.71
C LEU A 337 -23.22 -9.47 -2.09
N ALA A 338 -22.30 -8.61 -1.69
CA ALA A 338 -21.08 -8.93 -0.94
C ALA A 338 -21.26 -8.60 0.54
N ILE A 339 -22.03 -9.43 1.26
CA ILE A 339 -22.31 -9.29 2.70
C ILE A 339 -21.46 -10.30 3.44
N ASP A 340 -20.65 -9.86 4.42
CA ASP A 340 -19.74 -10.74 5.18
C ASP A 340 -18.88 -11.62 4.25
N PHE A 341 -18.24 -10.94 3.29
CA PHE A 341 -17.56 -11.54 2.15
C PHE A 341 -16.18 -10.93 1.92
N LEU A 342 -16.11 -9.63 1.62
CA LEU A 342 -14.83 -8.98 1.29
C LEU A 342 -13.90 -8.88 2.51
N ASP A 343 -14.45 -8.68 3.70
CA ASP A 343 -13.73 -8.60 4.97
C ASP A 343 -13.21 -9.95 5.49
N ARG A 344 -13.49 -11.04 4.77
CA ARG A 344 -12.93 -12.38 4.99
C ARG A 344 -11.79 -12.73 4.02
N LEU A 345 -11.43 -11.81 3.13
CA LEU A 345 -10.35 -11.98 2.16
C LEU A 345 -9.08 -11.25 2.65
N PRO A 346 -7.89 -11.70 2.21
CA PRO A 346 -6.67 -10.95 2.47
C PRO A 346 -6.79 -9.51 1.95
N GLU A 347 -6.27 -8.55 2.73
CA GLU A 347 -6.31 -7.11 2.43
C GLU A 347 -5.89 -6.80 1.00
N ASP A 348 -4.80 -7.44 0.56
CA ASP A 348 -4.12 -7.15 -0.70
C ASP A 348 -4.89 -7.66 -1.94
N ASP A 349 -5.87 -8.55 -1.75
CA ASP A 349 -6.70 -9.14 -2.81
C ASP A 349 -8.08 -8.49 -2.94
N ILE A 350 -8.52 -7.74 -1.93
CA ILE A 350 -9.77 -7.00 -1.95
C ILE A 350 -9.90 -6.11 -3.22
N PRO A 351 -8.88 -5.34 -3.66
CA PRO A 351 -9.03 -4.46 -4.80
C PRO A 351 -9.43 -5.17 -6.10
N TRP A 352 -8.80 -6.30 -6.42
CA TRP A 352 -9.10 -7.02 -7.66
C TRP A 352 -10.40 -7.83 -7.56
N VAL A 353 -10.73 -8.36 -6.37
CA VAL A 353 -12.02 -9.04 -6.14
C VAL A 353 -13.16 -8.04 -6.28
N LEU A 354 -13.03 -6.86 -5.67
CA LEU A 354 -13.98 -5.77 -5.78
C LEU A 354 -14.18 -5.34 -7.25
N ALA A 355 -13.08 -5.14 -8.00
CA ALA A 355 -13.16 -4.87 -9.43
C ALA A 355 -13.89 -6.00 -10.18
N GLY A 356 -13.64 -7.27 -9.81
CA GLY A 356 -14.32 -8.43 -10.38
C GLY A 356 -15.83 -8.49 -10.08
N LEU A 357 -16.25 -8.08 -8.89
CA LEU A 357 -17.67 -7.95 -8.53
C LEU A 357 -18.34 -6.84 -9.36
N LEU A 358 -17.72 -5.67 -9.49
CA LEU A 358 -18.25 -4.58 -10.31
C LEU A 358 -18.33 -4.98 -11.79
N GLN A 359 -17.37 -5.76 -12.29
CA GLN A 359 -17.39 -6.31 -13.66
C GLN A 359 -18.53 -7.30 -13.91
N SER A 360 -18.98 -7.97 -12.85
CA SER A 360 -20.01 -9.01 -12.92
C SER A 360 -21.42 -8.48 -12.64
N ALA A 361 -21.53 -7.21 -12.20
CA ALA A 361 -22.79 -6.56 -11.89
C ALA A 361 -23.31 -5.76 -13.09
N GLY A 362 -24.56 -5.98 -13.46
CA GLY A 362 -25.23 -5.21 -14.51
C GLY A 362 -25.70 -3.83 -14.04
N LYS A 363 -26.10 -3.70 -12.76
CA LYS A 363 -26.73 -2.48 -12.22
C LYS A 363 -26.16 -2.04 -10.89
N PHE A 364 -25.95 -2.95 -9.94
CA PHE A 364 -25.42 -2.58 -8.63
C PHE A 364 -24.60 -3.65 -7.91
N VAL A 365 -23.75 -3.20 -7.00
CA VAL A 365 -23.08 -4.03 -5.98
C VAL A 365 -23.45 -3.49 -4.60
N TYR A 366 -23.92 -4.36 -3.72
CA TYR A 366 -24.15 -4.06 -2.31
C TYR A 366 -23.03 -4.69 -1.48
N ILE A 367 -22.36 -3.92 -0.64
CA ILE A 367 -21.22 -4.34 0.19
C ILE A 367 -21.59 -4.12 1.65
N GLY A 368 -21.62 -5.20 2.43
CA GLY A 368 -21.74 -5.17 3.89
C GLY A 368 -20.47 -5.74 4.50
N VAL A 369 -19.67 -4.91 5.17
CA VAL A 369 -18.39 -5.28 5.78
C VAL A 369 -18.32 -4.82 7.22
N THR A 370 -17.45 -5.43 8.00
CA THR A 370 -17.14 -5.02 9.37
C THR A 370 -15.83 -4.23 9.44
N ALA A 371 -15.84 -3.11 10.17
CA ALA A 371 -14.63 -2.41 10.60
C ALA A 371 -14.27 -2.81 12.05
N ALA A 372 -13.03 -2.59 12.45
CA ALA A 372 -12.54 -2.91 13.80
C ALA A 372 -12.48 -1.65 14.66
N ALA A 373 -12.81 -1.84 15.94
CA ALA A 373 -12.14 -1.15 17.04
C ALA A 373 -10.84 -1.92 17.39
N PRO A 374 -9.78 -1.24 17.85
CA PRO A 374 -8.46 -1.86 18.04
C PRO A 374 -8.41 -2.71 19.32
N VAL A 375 -8.44 -4.04 19.23
CA VAL A 375 -7.98 -4.92 20.32
C VAL A 375 -7.36 -6.21 19.76
N THR A 376 -6.07 -6.40 20.00
CA THR A 376 -5.34 -7.67 19.86
C THR A 376 -5.59 -8.57 21.07
N VAL A 377 -5.96 -9.83 20.85
CA VAL A 377 -5.77 -10.92 21.83
C VAL A 377 -4.73 -11.90 21.25
N PRO A 378 -3.58 -12.13 21.91
CA PRO A 378 -2.57 -13.06 21.40
C PRO A 378 -3.03 -14.52 21.43
N GLY A 379 -2.67 -15.32 20.42
CA GLY A 379 -2.63 -16.78 20.52
C GLY A 379 -3.69 -17.60 19.76
N GLN A 380 -4.34 -17.07 18.72
CA GLN A 380 -5.22 -17.89 17.86
C GLN A 380 -4.73 -17.93 16.41
N ALA A 381 -4.54 -19.15 15.92
CA ALA A 381 -4.21 -19.47 14.54
C ALA A 381 -5.28 -18.93 13.57
N LEU A 382 -4.80 -18.35 12.47
CA LEU A 382 -5.47 -18.03 11.21
C LEU A 382 -7.00 -18.09 11.25
N THR A 383 -7.63 -16.99 11.69
CA THR A 383 -9.02 -16.54 11.39
C THR A 383 -9.47 -15.35 12.28
N ALA A 384 -8.72 -14.96 13.31
CA ALA A 384 -9.11 -13.89 14.24
C ALA A 384 -8.03 -12.82 14.52
N GLY A 385 -7.00 -12.70 13.67
CA GLY A 385 -5.80 -11.91 13.95
C GLY A 385 -5.50 -10.74 13.02
N GLN A 386 -6.26 -10.55 11.92
CA GLN A 386 -6.10 -9.36 11.09
C GLN A 386 -6.83 -8.18 11.75
N PRO A 387 -6.14 -7.06 12.02
CA PRO A 387 -6.82 -5.84 12.38
C PRO A 387 -7.74 -5.44 11.22
N ARG A 388 -9.04 -5.29 11.50
CA ARG A 388 -9.98 -4.96 10.43
C ARG A 388 -9.73 -3.54 9.93
N LEU A 389 -9.88 -3.37 8.63
CA LEU A 389 -9.59 -2.14 7.90
C LEU A 389 -10.59 -1.02 8.28
N SER A 390 -10.11 0.22 8.32
CA SER A 390 -10.94 1.37 8.71
C SER A 390 -12.05 1.64 7.69
N ALA A 391 -13.14 2.27 8.13
CA ALA A 391 -14.22 2.69 7.22
C ALA A 391 -13.71 3.60 6.09
N LYS A 392 -12.72 4.46 6.40
CA LYS A 392 -12.01 5.31 5.42
C LYS A 392 -11.32 4.47 4.35
N TRP A 393 -10.63 3.40 4.74
CA TRP A 393 -9.96 2.51 3.81
C TRP A 393 -10.96 1.84 2.86
N TRP A 394 -12.05 1.26 3.41
CA TRP A 394 -13.10 0.62 2.61
C TRP A 394 -13.72 1.56 1.60
N ARG A 395 -14.07 2.77 2.04
CA ARG A 395 -14.57 3.83 1.16
C ARG A 395 -13.60 4.12 0.04
N GLY A 396 -12.32 4.25 0.36
CA GLY A 396 -11.23 4.49 -0.57
C GLY A 396 -11.11 3.44 -1.67
N GLN A 397 -11.14 2.16 -1.31
CA GLN A 397 -11.08 1.06 -2.28
C GLN A 397 -12.30 1.04 -3.20
N VAL A 398 -13.49 1.29 -2.64
CA VAL A 398 -14.73 1.40 -3.43
C VAL A 398 -14.66 2.59 -4.40
N GLU A 399 -14.17 3.74 -3.96
CA GLU A 399 -14.00 4.90 -4.82
C GLU A 399 -13.05 4.61 -6.00
N ILE A 400 -11.91 3.94 -5.77
CA ILE A 400 -11.00 3.53 -6.85
C ILE A 400 -11.72 2.56 -7.80
N ALA A 401 -12.34 1.50 -7.29
CA ALA A 401 -13.01 0.51 -8.13
C ALA A 401 -14.14 1.12 -8.99
N CYS A 402 -14.86 2.10 -8.44
CA CYS A 402 -15.92 2.81 -9.16
C CYS A 402 -15.39 3.69 -10.29
N ARG A 403 -14.20 4.31 -10.15
CA ARG A 403 -13.57 5.09 -11.24
C ARG A 403 -13.34 4.24 -12.47
N CYS A 404 -12.99 2.96 -12.29
CA CYS A 404 -12.79 2.01 -13.36
C CYS A 404 -14.11 1.48 -13.98
N ARG A 405 -15.27 1.74 -13.34
CA ARG A 405 -16.60 1.22 -13.76
C ARG A 405 -17.75 2.22 -13.43
N PRO A 406 -17.85 3.36 -14.14
CA PRO A 406 -18.79 4.44 -13.79
C PRO A 406 -20.30 4.13 -14.00
N GLY A 407 -20.66 2.94 -14.51
CA GLY A 407 -22.06 2.57 -14.81
C GLY A 407 -22.75 1.68 -13.76
N VAL A 408 -22.02 1.20 -12.75
CA VAL A 408 -22.56 0.30 -11.71
C VAL A 408 -22.72 1.07 -10.42
N ARG A 409 -23.92 1.03 -9.83
CA ARG A 409 -24.17 1.65 -8.53
C ARG A 409 -23.53 0.83 -7.42
N VAL A 410 -22.81 1.45 -6.50
CA VAL A 410 -22.27 0.74 -5.33
C VAL A 410 -22.87 1.28 -4.05
N ALA A 411 -23.36 0.38 -3.20
CA ALA A 411 -23.81 0.67 -1.84
C ALA A 411 -22.85 0.02 -0.84
N LEU A 412 -22.02 0.82 -0.16
CA LEU A 412 -21.15 0.34 0.91
C LEU A 412 -21.80 0.60 2.27
N VAL A 413 -21.83 -0.41 3.14
CA VAL A 413 -22.23 -0.31 4.56
C VAL A 413 -21.13 -0.94 5.41
N VAL A 414 -20.58 -0.16 6.33
CA VAL A 414 -19.52 -0.58 7.27
C VAL A 414 -20.11 -0.66 8.67
N GLU A 415 -20.00 -1.83 9.30
CA GLU A 415 -20.45 -2.08 10.68
C GLU A 415 -19.29 -1.81 11.65
N GLU A 416 -19.48 -0.92 12.63
CA GLU A 416 -18.48 -0.56 13.66
C GLU A 416 -18.88 -1.08 15.05
N ALA A 417 -17.90 -1.46 15.89
CA ALA A 417 -18.10 -2.30 17.09
C ALA A 417 -18.40 -1.56 18.43
N ALA A 418 -18.76 -0.27 18.44
CA ALA A 418 -18.67 0.57 19.64
C ALA A 418 -19.65 0.23 20.81
N GLY A 419 -19.10 0.10 22.03
CA GLY A 419 -19.78 0.26 23.33
C GLY A 419 -18.77 0.49 24.49
N PRO A 420 -19.16 0.96 25.71
CA PRO A 420 -20.44 1.50 26.14
C PRO A 420 -20.37 3.03 26.33
N LEU A 421 -20.51 3.76 25.25
CA LEU A 421 -21.37 4.95 25.23
C LEU A 421 -22.24 4.74 24.00
N ARG A 422 -23.56 4.73 24.22
CA ARG A 422 -24.57 4.62 23.17
C ARG A 422 -24.37 5.77 22.16
N GLN A 423 -23.56 5.52 21.15
CA GLN A 423 -23.68 6.18 19.87
C GLN A 423 -23.70 5.08 18.83
N LEU A 424 -24.93 4.69 18.49
CA LEU A 424 -25.22 4.11 17.18
C LEU A 424 -24.68 5.11 16.16
N LEU A 425 -23.52 4.81 15.58
CA LEU A 425 -23.07 5.51 14.40
C LEU A 425 -24.07 5.15 13.29
N PRO A 426 -24.66 6.14 12.59
CA PRO A 426 -25.60 5.86 11.54
C PRO A 426 -24.89 5.04 10.46
N GLU A 427 -25.57 4.01 9.96
CA GLU A 427 -25.08 3.18 8.87
C GLU A 427 -24.68 4.10 7.71
N THR A 428 -23.39 4.20 7.44
CA THR A 428 -22.92 5.08 6.37
C THR A 428 -23.15 4.38 5.05
N VAL A 429 -24.35 4.49 4.49
CA VAL A 429 -24.67 4.03 3.14
C VAL A 429 -24.07 5.04 2.15
N HIS A 430 -22.99 4.65 1.47
CA HIS A 430 -22.47 5.44 0.35
C HIS A 430 -23.05 4.93 -0.96
N MET A 431 -23.77 5.80 -1.69
CA MET A 431 -24.24 5.53 -3.05
C MET A 431 -23.27 6.17 -4.05
N PHE A 432 -22.52 5.35 -4.78
CA PHE A 432 -21.68 5.81 -5.89
C PHE A 432 -22.41 5.57 -7.21
N GLY A 433 -22.51 6.58 -8.07
CA GLY A 433 -23.11 6.46 -9.40
C GLY A 433 -24.26 7.43 -9.67
N GLU A 434 -23.93 8.71 -9.84
CA GLU A 434 -24.55 9.67 -10.76
C GLU A 434 -23.58 10.86 -10.88
N GLY A 435 -23.25 11.27 -12.10
CA GLY A 435 -22.06 12.08 -12.39
C GLY A 435 -21.99 13.41 -11.63
N SER A 436 -20.93 13.59 -10.84
CA SER A 436 -20.48 14.91 -10.39
C SER A 436 -19.73 15.60 -11.52
N GLY A 437 -20.46 16.02 -12.54
CA GLY A 437 -20.03 17.11 -13.40
C GLY A 437 -20.24 18.42 -12.65
N ARG A 438 -19.16 19.03 -12.15
CA ARG A 438 -19.00 20.49 -12.00
C ARG A 438 -17.54 20.81 -11.67
N ALA A 439 -16.94 21.49 -12.66
CA ALA A 439 -15.74 22.35 -12.70
C ALA A 439 -14.78 22.33 -11.50
#